data_AF-K6DJS5-F1
#
_entry.id   AF-K6DJS5-F1
#
_cell.length_a   1.000
_cell.length_b   1.000
_cell.length_c   1.000
_cell.angle_alpha   90.00
_cell.angle_beta   90.00
_cell.angle_gamma   90.00
#
_symmetry.space_group_name_H-M   'P 1'
#
loop_
_entity.id
_entity.type
_entity.pdbx_description
1 polymer ?
#
loop_
_entity_poly.entity_id
_entity_poly.type
_entity_poly.pdbx_seq_one_letter_code
_entity_poly.pdbx_strand_id
1 'polypeptide(L)'
;MNHSNTIDPFEIWKKVYDQTESYWSKVLDENLATEDFSIGLGKVLDMNLQYKKLVNDSTSAYLEQMNMPSKDDLAKLASLIINVETKVDQIEEVVEEAIVVQADQDKQASEIKNLQHEVKRIHRKMDQILELLQKQA
;
A
#
# COMPACT_ATOMS: atom_id res chain seq x y z
N MET A 1 -55.04 -62.51 2.67
CA MET A 1 -53.56 -62.60 2.59
C MET A 1 -53.08 -61.21 2.16
N ASN A 2 -52.80 -60.25 3.04
CA ASN A 2 -51.81 -60.08 4.12
C ASN A 2 -50.50 -59.41 3.65
N HIS A 3 -50.31 -58.17 4.16
CA HIS A 3 -49.12 -57.29 4.24
C HIS A 3 -48.46 -56.85 2.91
N SER A 4 -48.23 -55.56 2.62
CA SER A 4 -47.69 -54.51 3.49
C SER A 4 -47.95 -53.12 2.90
N ASN A 5 -48.45 -52.18 3.71
CA ASN A 5 -48.28 -50.75 3.46
C ASN A 5 -46.78 -50.43 3.47
N THR A 6 -46.14 -50.45 2.30
CA THR A 6 -44.79 -49.93 2.16
C THR A 6 -44.91 -48.41 2.10
N ILE A 7 -44.78 -47.77 3.25
CA ILE A 7 -44.40 -46.36 3.31
C ILE A 7 -43.08 -46.25 2.55
N ASP A 8 -43.10 -45.67 1.34
CA ASP A 8 -41.88 -45.42 0.57
C ASP A 8 -41.12 -44.25 1.22
N PRO A 9 -39.94 -44.48 1.82
CA PRO A 9 -39.16 -43.43 2.45
C PRO A 9 -38.75 -42.32 1.47
N PHE A 10 -38.62 -42.63 0.18
CA PHE A 10 -38.32 -41.64 -0.85
C PHE A 10 -39.52 -40.75 -1.16
N GLU A 11 -40.75 -41.28 -1.15
CA GLU A 11 -41.96 -40.46 -1.33
C GLU A 11 -42.19 -39.55 -0.12
N ILE A 12 -41.95 -40.04 1.09
CA ILE A 12 -42.01 -39.20 2.29
C ILE A 12 -40.92 -38.12 2.25
N TRP A 13 -39.68 -38.48 1.94
CA TRP A 13 -38.58 -37.52 1.84
C TRP A 13 -38.84 -36.48 0.76
N LYS A 14 -39.32 -36.90 -0.40
CA LYS A 14 -39.72 -36.01 -1.49
C LYS A 14 -40.84 -35.08 -1.08
N LYS A 15 -41.89 -35.59 -0.42
CA LYS A 15 -42.99 -34.76 0.07
C LYS A 15 -42.52 -33.75 1.12
N VAL A 16 -41.63 -34.14 2.02
CA VAL A 16 -41.03 -33.24 3.01
C VAL A 16 -40.15 -32.20 2.33
N TYR A 17 -39.34 -32.60 1.35
CA TYR A 17 -38.52 -31.69 0.54
C TYR A 17 -39.40 -30.70 -0.23
N ASP A 18 -40.38 -31.16 -1.01
CA ASP A 18 -41.29 -30.33 -1.80
C ASP A 18 -42.06 -29.34 -0.91
N GLN A 19 -42.50 -29.78 0.28
CA GLN A 19 -43.15 -28.91 1.26
C GLN A 19 -42.20 -27.88 1.86
N THR A 20 -40.96 -28.30 2.17
CA THR A 20 -39.91 -27.44 2.71
C THR A 20 -39.50 -26.40 1.66
N GLU A 21 -39.27 -26.83 0.42
CA GLU A 21 -38.95 -25.97 -0.73
C GLU A 21 -40.07 -24.96 -0.98
N SER A 22 -41.34 -25.39 -1.04
CA SER A 22 -42.45 -24.45 -1.25
C SER A 22 -42.58 -23.44 -0.10
N TYR A 23 -42.35 -23.87 1.14
CA TYR A 23 -42.36 -22.99 2.31
C TYR A 23 -41.19 -21.98 2.27
N TRP A 24 -39.97 -22.46 2.05
CA TRP A 24 -38.79 -21.59 1.95
C TRP A 24 -38.81 -20.70 0.73
N SER A 25 -39.36 -21.15 -0.41
CA SER A 25 -39.54 -20.30 -1.60
C SER A 25 -40.45 -19.13 -1.28
N LYS A 26 -41.59 -19.36 -0.61
CA LYS A 26 -42.50 -18.27 -0.20
C LYS A 26 -41.86 -17.33 0.81
N VAL A 27 -41.20 -17.88 1.83
CA VAL A 27 -40.48 -17.10 2.84
C VAL A 27 -39.38 -16.29 2.18
N LEU A 28 -38.60 -16.85 1.26
CA LEU A 28 -37.54 -16.15 0.56
C LEU A 28 -38.11 -15.08 -0.38
N ASP A 29 -39.15 -15.38 -1.17
CA ASP A 29 -39.78 -14.41 -2.07
C ASP A 29 -40.37 -13.21 -1.29
N GLU A 30 -40.96 -13.46 -0.12
CA GLU A 30 -41.54 -12.42 0.74
C GLU A 30 -40.49 -11.66 1.56
N ASN A 31 -39.42 -12.32 2.03
CA ASN A 31 -38.44 -11.73 2.95
C ASN A 31 -37.18 -11.22 2.26
N LEU A 32 -36.77 -11.74 1.09
CA LEU A 32 -35.61 -11.21 0.35
C LEU A 32 -35.81 -9.74 -0.05
N ALA A 33 -37.05 -9.30 -0.21
CA ALA A 33 -37.40 -7.91 -0.50
C ALA A 33 -37.48 -7.02 0.77
N THR A 34 -37.31 -7.59 1.97
CA THR A 34 -37.46 -6.87 3.24
C THR A 34 -36.11 -6.50 3.86
N GLU A 35 -36.08 -5.32 4.47
CA GLU A 35 -34.90 -4.79 5.17
C GLU A 35 -34.48 -5.69 6.35
N ASP A 36 -35.43 -6.34 7.03
CA ASP A 36 -35.20 -7.23 8.16
C ASP A 36 -34.33 -8.45 7.82
N PHE A 37 -34.46 -9.00 6.60
CA PHE A 37 -33.61 -10.09 6.14
C PHE A 37 -32.15 -9.63 5.97
N SER A 38 -31.95 -8.43 5.43
CA SER A 38 -30.63 -7.82 5.28
C SER A 38 -30.00 -7.48 6.63
N ILE A 39 -30.81 -7.00 7.59
CA ILE A 39 -30.39 -6.79 8.99
C ILE A 39 -30.01 -8.12 9.66
N GLY A 40 -30.78 -9.19 9.42
CA GLY A 40 -30.49 -10.53 9.94
C GLY A 40 -29.16 -11.09 9.41
N LEU A 41 -28.92 -10.96 8.09
CA LEU A 41 -27.65 -11.35 7.48
C LEU A 41 -26.49 -10.51 8.01
N GLY A 42 -26.69 -9.20 8.18
CA GLY A 42 -25.70 -8.30 8.80
C GLY A 42 -25.32 -8.76 10.21
N LYS A 43 -26.30 -9.09 11.05
CA LYS A 43 -26.07 -9.60 12.42
C LYS A 43 -25.31 -10.93 12.45
N VAL A 44 -25.63 -11.86 11.55
CA VAL A 44 -24.92 -13.15 11.45
C VAL A 44 -23.47 -12.94 11.00
N LEU A 45 -23.27 -12.06 10.01
CA LEU A 45 -21.94 -11.68 9.56
C LEU A 45 -21.15 -11.02 10.70
N ASP A 46 -21.74 -10.05 11.40
CA ASP A 46 -21.15 -9.37 12.54
C ASP A 46 -20.76 -10.36 13.65
N MET A 47 -21.62 -11.32 13.96
CA MET A 47 -21.32 -12.38 14.92
C MET A 47 -20.13 -13.24 14.48
N ASN A 48 -20.06 -13.60 13.19
CA ASN A 48 -18.92 -14.35 12.66
C ASN A 48 -17.60 -13.55 12.75
N LEU A 49 -17.66 -12.26 12.41
CA LEU A 49 -16.52 -11.35 12.49
C LEU A 49 -16.07 -11.14 13.94
N GLN A 50 -17.00 -10.97 14.87
CA GLN A 50 -16.70 -10.85 16.31
C GLN A 50 -16.07 -12.13 16.85
N TYR A 51 -16.59 -13.30 16.45
CA TYR A 51 -16.00 -14.58 16.83
C TYR A 51 -14.57 -14.73 16.31
N LYS A 52 -14.34 -14.43 15.02
CA LYS A 52 -12.99 -14.42 14.44
C LYS A 52 -12.06 -13.47 15.16
N LYS A 53 -12.53 -12.26 15.47
CA LYS A 53 -11.76 -11.27 16.22
C LYS A 53 -11.37 -11.79 17.61
N LEU A 54 -12.32 -12.34 18.36
CA LEU A 54 -12.06 -12.90 19.69
C LEU A 54 -10.99 -14.00 19.64
N VAL A 55 -11.07 -14.89 18.66
CA VAL A 55 -10.07 -15.95 18.46
C VAL A 55 -8.71 -15.37 18.12
N ASN A 56 -8.65 -14.36 17.25
CA ASN A 56 -7.40 -13.69 16.88
C ASN A 56 -6.78 -12.98 18.11
N ASP A 57 -7.56 -12.19 18.82
CA ASP A 57 -7.13 -11.42 20.00
C ASP A 57 -6.62 -12.37 21.10
N SER A 58 -7.34 -13.48 21.34
CA SER A 58 -6.91 -14.50 22.31
C SER A 58 -5.61 -15.20 21.90
N THR A 59 -5.45 -15.47 20.60
CA THR A 59 -4.24 -16.09 20.07
C THR A 59 -3.05 -15.12 20.19
N SER A 60 -3.24 -13.85 19.87
CA SER A 60 -2.21 -12.82 20.02
C SER A 60 -1.79 -12.66 21.47
N ALA A 61 -2.74 -12.56 22.42
CA ALA A 61 -2.41 -12.48 23.85
C ALA A 61 -1.63 -13.71 24.35
N TYR A 62 -1.97 -14.91 23.85
CA TYR A 62 -1.21 -16.12 24.17
C TYR A 62 0.22 -16.08 23.60
N LEU A 63 0.40 -15.63 22.35
CA LEU A 63 1.71 -15.48 21.73
C LEU A 63 2.55 -14.43 22.47
N GLU A 64 1.96 -13.29 22.86
CA GLU A 64 2.60 -12.26 23.66
C GLU A 64 3.10 -12.81 25.00
N GLN A 65 2.30 -13.62 25.68
CA GLN A 65 2.70 -14.28 26.94
C GLN A 65 3.92 -15.20 26.74
N MET A 66 4.05 -15.82 25.56
CA MET A 66 5.21 -16.63 25.18
C MET A 66 6.37 -15.81 24.62
N ASN A 67 6.30 -14.47 24.63
CA ASN A 67 7.24 -13.57 23.96
C ASN A 67 7.39 -13.85 22.45
N MET A 68 6.34 -14.36 21.81
CA MET A 68 6.31 -14.57 20.35
C MET A 68 5.46 -13.49 19.68
N PRO A 69 5.93 -12.91 18.56
CA PRO A 69 5.15 -11.93 17.82
C PRO A 69 3.94 -12.58 17.14
N SER A 70 2.85 -11.82 17.04
CA SER A 70 1.68 -12.22 16.24
C SER A 70 1.97 -12.11 14.74
N LYS A 71 1.15 -12.76 13.91
CA LYS A 71 1.23 -12.61 12.44
C LYS A 71 0.99 -11.16 12.01
N ASP A 72 0.11 -10.45 12.71
CA ASP A 72 -0.23 -9.07 12.40
C ASP A 72 0.96 -8.13 12.68
N ASP A 73 1.73 -8.40 13.75
CA ASP A 73 2.92 -7.60 14.05
C ASP A 73 4.04 -7.84 13.05
N LEU A 74 4.23 -9.08 12.59
CA LEU A 74 5.16 -9.39 11.50
C LEU A 74 4.76 -8.67 10.20
N ALA A 75 3.47 -8.61 9.87
CA ALA A 75 2.98 -7.90 8.69
C ALA A 75 3.20 -6.37 8.79
N LYS A 76 2.98 -5.79 9.96
CA LYS A 76 3.28 -4.37 10.23
C LYS A 76 4.76 -4.08 10.11
N LEU A 77 5.61 -4.92 10.72
CA LEU A 77 7.07 -4.78 10.62
C LEU A 77 7.55 -4.89 9.17
N ALA A 78 7.05 -5.86 8.40
CA ALA A 78 7.37 -5.98 6.98
C ALA A 78 6.99 -4.70 6.21
N SER A 79 5.81 -4.15 6.48
CA SER A 79 5.35 -2.90 5.85
C SER A 79 6.24 -1.71 6.21
N LEU A 80 6.68 -1.62 7.47
CA LEU A 80 7.62 -0.60 7.92
C LEU A 80 8.99 -0.74 7.24
N ILE A 81 9.49 -1.97 7.08
CA ILE A 81 10.76 -2.25 6.39
C ILE A 81 10.68 -1.80 4.93
N ILE A 82 9.60 -2.16 4.22
CA ILE A 82 9.39 -1.75 2.81
C ILE A 82 9.36 -0.22 2.69
N ASN A 83 8.68 0.47 3.62
CA ASN A 83 8.64 1.93 3.61
C ASN A 83 10.02 2.56 3.86
N VAL A 84 10.86 1.92 4.69
CA VAL A 84 12.23 2.37 4.93
C VAL A 84 13.08 2.14 3.68
N GLU A 85 13.00 0.97 3.05
CA GLU A 85 13.67 0.65 1.79
C GLU A 85 13.35 1.69 0.72
N THR A 86 12.06 1.96 0.49
CA THR A 86 11.64 2.98 -0.49
C THR A 86 12.20 4.37 -0.17
N LYS A 87 12.30 4.75 1.10
CA LYS A 87 12.89 6.05 1.50
C LYS A 87 14.41 6.06 1.33
N VAL A 88 15.08 4.94 1.55
CA VAL A 88 16.52 4.81 1.34
C VAL A 88 16.82 4.94 -0.16
N ASP A 89 16.06 4.27 -1.01
CA ASP A 89 16.21 4.38 -2.47
C ASP A 89 16.03 5.83 -2.96
N GLN A 90 15.03 6.54 -2.41
CA GLN A 90 14.82 7.97 -2.71
C GLN A 90 16.00 8.84 -2.27
N ILE A 91 16.61 8.54 -1.12
CA ILE A 91 17.79 9.25 -0.65
C ILE A 91 18.98 8.94 -1.55
N GLU A 92 19.15 7.68 -1.97
CA GLU A 92 20.20 7.27 -2.89
C GLU A 92 20.10 8.06 -4.20
N GLU A 93 18.92 8.13 -4.81
CA GLU A 93 18.68 8.89 -6.04
C GLU A 93 19.02 10.38 -5.89
N VAL A 94 18.56 11.02 -4.79
CA VAL A 94 18.85 12.44 -4.53
C VAL A 94 20.33 12.68 -4.28
N VAL A 95 21.01 11.76 -3.59
CA VAL A 95 22.45 11.87 -3.31
C VAL A 95 23.25 11.72 -4.60
N GLU A 96 22.90 10.76 -5.46
CA GLU A 96 23.54 10.59 -6.77
C GLU A 96 23.36 11.84 -7.63
N GLU A 97 22.14 12.40 -7.70
CA GLU A 97 21.87 13.64 -8.43
C GLU A 97 22.69 14.81 -7.86
N ALA A 98 22.73 14.96 -6.55
CA ALA A 98 23.49 16.02 -5.88
C ALA A 98 25.00 15.92 -6.18
N ILE A 99 25.55 14.71 -6.23
CA ILE A 99 26.97 14.49 -6.58
C ILE A 99 27.24 14.93 -8.03
N VAL A 100 26.35 14.57 -8.97
CA VAL A 100 26.49 14.97 -10.38
C VAL A 100 26.42 16.49 -10.52
N VAL A 101 25.42 17.13 -9.89
CA VAL A 101 25.26 18.58 -9.92
C VAL A 101 26.46 19.30 -9.30
N GLN A 102 26.99 18.80 -8.18
CA GLN A 102 28.18 19.38 -7.55
C GLN A 102 29.40 19.29 -8.47
N ALA A 103 29.62 18.15 -9.13
CA ALA A 103 30.74 17.97 -10.05
C ALA A 103 30.68 18.96 -11.24
N ASP A 104 29.48 19.23 -11.76
CA ASP A 104 29.31 20.21 -12.84
C ASP A 104 29.45 21.65 -12.34
N GLN A 105 28.97 21.98 -11.14
CA GLN A 105 29.20 23.29 -10.51
C GLN A 105 30.69 23.55 -10.29
N ASP A 106 31.45 22.55 -9.86
CA ASP A 106 32.90 22.67 -9.65
C ASP A 106 33.64 22.93 -10.97
N LYS A 107 33.25 22.25 -12.05
CA LYS A 107 33.77 22.54 -13.41
C LYS A 107 33.44 23.96 -13.83
N GLN A 108 32.19 24.39 -13.71
CA GLN A 108 31.77 25.76 -14.06
C GLN A 108 32.52 26.81 -13.24
N ALA A 109 32.72 26.60 -11.95
CA ALA A 109 33.48 27.49 -11.09
C ALA A 109 34.94 27.63 -11.56
N SER A 110 35.55 26.53 -12.01
CA SER A 110 36.91 26.53 -12.57
C SER A 110 36.98 27.29 -13.92
N GLU A 111 35.98 27.13 -14.79
CA GLU A 111 35.89 27.85 -16.06
C GLU A 111 35.69 29.36 -15.85
N ILE A 112 34.80 29.75 -14.92
CA ILE A 112 34.60 31.15 -14.55
C ILE A 112 35.91 31.76 -14.03
N LYS A 113 36.67 31.04 -13.21
CA LYS A 113 37.97 31.50 -12.73
C LYS A 113 38.96 31.70 -13.88
N ASN A 114 38.98 30.80 -14.86
CA ASN A 114 39.81 30.94 -16.06
C ASN A 114 39.41 32.17 -16.88
N LEU A 115 38.11 32.35 -17.16
CA LEU A 115 37.58 33.53 -17.85
C LEU A 115 37.91 34.82 -17.12
N GLN A 116 37.82 34.86 -15.78
CA GLN A 116 38.24 36.01 -14.99
C GLN A 116 39.73 36.35 -15.17
N HIS A 117 40.60 35.34 -15.23
CA HIS A 117 42.02 35.54 -15.53
C HIS A 117 42.23 36.10 -16.94
N GLU A 118 41.50 35.59 -17.93
CA GLU A 118 41.59 36.09 -19.31
C GLU A 118 41.11 37.53 -19.43
N VAL A 119 39.99 37.88 -18.81
CA VAL A 119 39.46 39.26 -18.79
C VAL A 119 40.45 40.21 -18.11
N LYS A 120 41.04 39.82 -16.98
CA LYS A 120 42.10 40.62 -16.33
C LYS A 120 43.31 40.83 -17.23
N ARG A 121 43.70 39.81 -18.01
CA ARG A 121 44.79 39.91 -18.98
C ARG A 121 44.46 40.88 -20.12
N ILE A 122 43.22 40.84 -20.63
CA ILE A 122 42.74 41.76 -21.67
C ILE A 122 42.74 43.20 -21.14
N HIS A 123 42.23 43.43 -19.93
CA HIS A 123 42.20 44.76 -19.32
C HIS A 123 43.60 45.39 -19.27
N ARG A 124 44.60 44.66 -18.76
CA ARG A 124 45.99 45.14 -18.72
C ARG A 124 46.57 45.45 -20.09
N LYS A 125 46.27 44.63 -21.11
CA LYS A 125 46.70 44.91 -22.49
C LYS A 125 46.06 46.17 -23.03
N MET A 126 44.80 46.42 -22.69
CA MET A 126 44.08 47.64 -23.10
C MET A 126 44.69 48.88 -22.44
N ASP A 127 45.00 48.82 -21.13
CA ASP A 127 45.69 49.90 -20.42
C ASP A 127 47.06 50.22 -21.06
N GLN A 128 47.82 49.19 -21.41
CA GLN A 128 49.11 49.35 -22.11
C GLN A 128 48.96 50.05 -23.46
N ILE A 129 47.93 49.70 -24.24
CA ILE A 129 47.67 50.35 -25.54
C ILE A 129 47.29 51.83 -25.32
N LEU A 130 46.43 52.13 -24.36
CA LEU A 130 46.05 53.50 -24.03
C LEU A 130 47.26 54.34 -23.62
N GLU A 131 48.15 53.78 -22.82
CA GLU A 131 49.37 54.47 -22.38
C GLU A 131 50.35 54.75 -23.54
N LEU A 132 50.46 53.82 -24.49
CA LEU A 132 51.25 54.00 -25.71
C LEU A 132 50.66 55.07 -26.64
N LEU A 133 49.34 55.11 -26.77
CA LEU A 133 48.64 56.13 -27.56
C LEU A 133 48.78 57.53 -26.94
N GLN A 134 48.70 57.65 -25.61
CA GLN A 134 48.94 58.92 -24.92
C GLN A 134 50.38 59.42 -25.07
N LYS A 135 51.37 58.54 -25.19
CA LYS A 135 52.78 58.92 -25.42
C LYS A 135 53.08 59.32 -26.87
N GLN A 136 52.18 59.01 -27.81
CA GLN A 136 52.32 59.36 -29.24
C GLN A 136 51.55 60.64 -29.63
N ALA A 137 50.70 61.16 -28.74
CA ALA A 137 50.01 62.45 -28.87
C ALA A 137 50.79 63.56 -28.15
#